data_AF-A0A3L7BQ76-F1
#
_entry.id   AF-A0A3L7BQ76-F1
#
_cell.length_a   1.000
_cell.length_b   1.000
_cell.length_c   1.000
_cell.angle_alpha   90.00
_cell.angle_beta   90.00
_cell.angle_gamma   90.00
#
_symmetry.space_group_name_H-M   'P 1'
#
loop_
_entity.id
_entity.type
_entity.pdbx_description
1 polymer ?
#
loop_
_entity_poly.entity_id
_entity_poly.type
_entity_poly.pdbx_seq_one_letter_code
_entity_poly.pdbx_strand_id
1 'polypeptide(L)'
;MDFWMRNPDYLADELVTMVDAGKIHDGYLDVAWSLLNDPEPDLRWYPMPRWFFGAYEQLDDAFAMLETYGLATLKRTGQPGKKSQRNQFFLTQAGAEAAVELAEEPVLGWYAKQVKRVKLVAGDDVGQRLKDRQYQQATYAGTELGLDIAPIAPRVQQRLAALRASAPAQSITSVAAGADSTGGYA
;
A
#
# COMPACT_ATOMS: atom_id res chain seq x y z
N MET A 1 2.87 6.70 4.86
CA MET A 1 3.54 5.47 4.40
C MET A 1 3.04 4.28 5.21
N ASP A 2 3.39 4.18 6.49
CA ASP A 2 2.94 3.09 7.37
C ASP A 2 1.40 2.96 7.46
N PHE A 3 0.67 4.08 7.40
CA PHE A 3 -0.80 4.07 7.32
C PHE A 3 -1.35 3.14 6.22
N TRP A 4 -0.85 3.23 4.98
CA TRP A 4 -1.31 2.40 3.87
C TRP A 4 -0.80 0.95 3.95
N MET A 5 0.25 0.69 4.74
CA MET A 5 0.71 -0.67 4.99
C MET A 5 -0.29 -1.43 5.87
N ARG A 6 -0.80 -0.78 6.93
CA ARG A 6 -1.71 -1.42 7.91
C ARG A 6 -3.19 -1.31 7.53
N ASN A 7 -3.52 -0.43 6.59
CA ASN A 7 -4.88 -0.20 6.12
C ASN A 7 -4.96 -0.45 4.60
N PRO A 8 -4.97 -1.73 4.17
CA PRO A 8 -4.89 -2.10 2.75
C PRO A 8 -6.10 -1.65 1.92
N ASP A 9 -7.25 -1.43 2.56
CA ASP A 9 -8.44 -0.86 1.95
C ASP A 9 -8.27 0.63 1.58
N TYR A 10 -7.57 1.42 2.41
CA TYR A 10 -7.18 2.78 2.06
C TYR A 10 -6.13 2.81 0.94
N LEU A 11 -5.21 1.84 0.91
CA LEU A 11 -4.29 1.69 -0.22
C LEU A 11 -5.04 1.33 -1.51
N ALA A 12 -6.04 0.46 -1.44
CA ALA A 12 -6.90 0.11 -2.56
C ALA A 12 -7.66 1.34 -3.09
N ASP A 13 -8.23 2.16 -2.20
CA ASP A 13 -8.97 3.38 -2.58
C ASP A 13 -8.08 4.39 -3.34
N GLU A 14 -6.82 4.52 -2.95
CA GLU A 14 -5.84 5.35 -3.65
C GLU A 14 -5.50 4.80 -5.04
N LEU A 15 -5.30 3.48 -5.18
CA LEU A 15 -5.09 2.85 -6.48
C LEU A 15 -6.29 3.07 -7.41
N VAL A 16 -7.51 2.86 -6.90
CA VAL A 16 -8.75 3.13 -7.65
C VAL A 16 -8.80 4.60 -8.10
N THR A 17 -8.46 5.53 -7.22
CA THR A 17 -8.44 6.97 -7.53
C THR A 17 -7.38 7.33 -8.59
N MET A 18 -6.21 6.67 -8.55
CA MET A 18 -5.16 6.89 -9.54
C MET A 18 -5.52 6.32 -10.92
N VAL A 19 -6.20 5.17 -10.98
CA VAL A 19 -6.73 4.60 -12.23
C VAL A 19 -7.82 5.50 -12.82
N ASP A 20 -8.79 5.91 -12.01
CA ASP A 20 -9.91 6.79 -12.42
C ASP A 20 -9.39 8.14 -12.97
N ALA A 21 -8.33 8.67 -12.35
CA ALA A 21 -7.64 9.87 -12.83
C ALA A 21 -6.71 9.65 -14.04
N GLY A 22 -6.62 8.43 -14.58
CA GLY A 22 -5.76 8.08 -15.72
C GLY A 22 -4.26 8.14 -15.43
N LYS A 23 -3.85 8.12 -14.16
CA LYS A 23 -2.43 8.24 -13.74
C LYS A 23 -1.66 6.93 -13.80
N ILE A 24 -2.36 5.81 -13.71
CA ILE A 24 -1.82 4.44 -13.80
C ILE A 24 -2.77 3.57 -14.63
N HIS A 25 -2.25 2.46 -15.16
CA HIS A 25 -3.03 1.54 -15.99
C HIS A 25 -4.12 0.80 -15.19
N ASP A 26 -5.17 0.39 -15.90
CA ASP A 26 -6.37 -0.27 -15.38
C ASP A 26 -6.10 -1.62 -14.68
N GLY A 27 -5.03 -2.33 -15.02
CA GLY A 27 -4.59 -3.55 -14.33
C GLY A 27 -4.38 -3.39 -12.81
N TYR A 28 -4.19 -2.15 -12.31
CA TYR A 28 -4.17 -1.89 -10.87
C TYR A 28 -5.54 -2.05 -10.18
N LEU A 29 -6.65 -2.16 -10.91
CA LEU A 29 -7.95 -2.51 -10.34
C LEU A 29 -7.97 -3.95 -9.79
N ASP A 30 -7.24 -4.87 -10.41
CA ASP A 30 -7.10 -6.24 -9.89
C ASP A 30 -6.26 -6.25 -8.62
N VAL A 31 -5.25 -5.39 -8.55
CA VAL A 31 -4.45 -5.19 -7.34
C VAL A 31 -5.29 -4.59 -6.22
N ALA A 32 -6.12 -3.59 -6.51
CA ALA A 32 -7.06 -3.01 -5.55
C ALA A 32 -8.08 -4.04 -5.06
N TRP A 33 -8.56 -4.92 -5.95
CA TRP A 33 -9.43 -6.03 -5.57
C TRP A 33 -8.70 -7.01 -4.64
N SER A 34 -7.45 -7.40 -4.95
CA SER A 34 -6.69 -8.31 -4.11
C SER A 34 -6.42 -7.72 -2.73
N LEU A 35 -6.14 -6.42 -2.62
CA LEU A 35 -5.95 -5.74 -1.33
C LEU A 35 -7.17 -5.82 -0.40
N LEU A 36 -8.36 -5.94 -0.96
CA LEU A 36 -9.61 -6.02 -0.20
C LEU A 36 -10.00 -7.46 0.17
N ASN A 37 -9.45 -8.46 -0.52
CA ASN A 37 -9.92 -9.86 -0.42
C ASN A 37 -8.82 -10.86 -0.05
N ASP A 38 -7.54 -10.53 -0.26
CA ASP A 38 -6.38 -11.30 0.19
C ASP A 38 -5.74 -10.56 1.38
N PRO A 39 -6.19 -10.83 2.62
CA PRO A 39 -5.70 -10.13 3.80
C PRO A 39 -4.20 -10.36 4.01
N GLU A 40 -3.60 -9.46 4.78
CA GLU A 40 -2.26 -9.64 5.34
C GLU A 40 -2.10 -11.05 5.92
N PRO A 41 -0.97 -11.76 5.65
CA PRO A 41 -0.72 -13.03 6.31
C PRO A 41 -0.82 -12.85 7.82
N ASP A 42 -1.50 -13.77 8.51
CA ASP A 42 -1.88 -13.64 9.93
C ASP A 42 -0.64 -13.70 10.86
N LEU A 43 0.15 -12.63 10.84
CA LEU A 43 1.44 -12.48 11.51
C LEU A 43 1.40 -11.39 12.59
N ARG A 44 0.19 -10.95 12.97
CA ARG A 44 -0.22 -9.94 13.97
C ARG A 44 -0.79 -8.69 13.32
N TRP A 45 -2.11 -8.65 13.18
CA TRP A 45 -2.85 -7.42 12.91
C TRP A 45 -2.81 -6.52 14.14
N TYR A 46 -2.13 -5.37 14.04
CA TYR A 46 -2.15 -4.32 15.06
C TYR A 46 -3.03 -3.16 14.58
N PRO A 47 -4.22 -2.96 15.17
CA PRO A 47 -5.07 -1.83 14.81
C PRO A 47 -4.34 -0.52 15.07
N MET A 48 -4.54 0.45 14.18
CA MET A 48 -3.83 1.73 14.22
C MET A 48 -4.73 2.80 14.85
N PRO A 49 -4.50 3.19 16.12
CA PRO A 49 -5.27 4.25 16.75
C PRO A 49 -4.94 5.60 16.10
N ARG A 50 -5.96 6.45 15.93
CA ARG A 50 -5.76 7.83 15.47
C ARG A 50 -5.00 8.62 16.54
N TRP A 51 -3.77 9.06 16.24
CA TRP A 51 -3.03 10.00 17.08
C TRP A 51 -2.70 11.25 16.27
N PHE A 52 -2.95 12.42 16.85
CA PHE A 52 -2.84 13.80 16.32
C PHE A 52 -2.52 14.01 14.81
N PHE A 53 -1.38 13.53 14.28
CA PHE A 53 -0.95 13.72 12.89
C PHE A 53 -0.40 12.45 12.20
N GLY A 54 -0.77 11.26 12.68
CA GLY A 54 -0.35 9.96 12.17
C GLY A 54 -0.31 8.88 13.25
N ALA A 55 -0.31 7.61 12.82
CA ALA A 55 -0.12 6.41 13.65
C ALA A 55 0.96 6.62 14.72
N TYR A 56 0.61 6.58 15.99
CA TYR A 56 1.58 6.59 17.08
C TYR A 56 1.77 5.17 17.58
N GLU A 57 2.92 4.60 17.25
CA GLU A 57 3.45 3.40 17.91
C GLU A 57 4.82 3.77 18.48
N GLN A 58 5.17 3.21 19.64
CA GLN A 58 6.54 3.29 20.15
C GLN A 58 7.44 2.40 19.27
N LEU A 59 7.84 2.94 18.12
CA LEU A 59 8.83 2.33 17.21
C LEU A 59 10.14 2.00 17.93
N ASP A 60 10.42 2.64 19.07
CA ASP A 60 11.62 2.42 19.86
C ASP A 60 11.76 0.95 20.31
N ASP A 61 10.68 0.23 20.66
CA ASP A 61 10.77 -1.16 21.15
C ASP A 61 11.09 -2.16 20.02
N ALA A 62 10.38 -2.05 18.90
CA ALA A 62 10.66 -2.86 17.71
C ALA A 62 12.05 -2.56 17.13
N PHE A 63 12.45 -1.29 17.16
CA PHE A 63 13.75 -0.88 16.63
C PHE A 63 14.91 -1.27 17.56
N ALA A 64 14.71 -1.27 18.87
CA ALA A 64 15.72 -1.75 19.83
C ALA A 64 16.10 -3.21 19.58
N MET A 65 15.14 -4.06 19.17
CA MET A 65 15.44 -5.44 18.77
C MET A 65 16.32 -5.48 17.53
N LEU A 66 15.99 -4.72 16.48
CA LEU A 66 16.80 -4.65 15.26
C LEU A 66 18.21 -4.10 15.53
N GLU A 67 18.33 -3.12 16.41
CA GLU A 67 19.61 -2.55 16.81
C GLU A 67 20.45 -3.54 17.64
N THR A 68 19.82 -4.29 18.54
CA THR A 68 20.48 -5.34 19.35
C THR A 68 21.12 -6.43 18.48
N TYR A 69 20.45 -6.84 17.40
CA TYR A 69 20.99 -7.81 16.44
C TYR A 69 21.88 -7.18 15.36
N GLY A 70 22.18 -5.88 15.45
CA GLY A 70 23.05 -5.20 14.49
C GLY A 70 22.45 -5.06 13.09
N LEU A 71 21.12 -5.15 12.95
CA LEU A 71 20.39 -5.02 11.68
C LEU A 71 20.02 -3.57 11.36
N ALA A 72 19.89 -2.73 12.38
CA ALA A 72 19.54 -1.32 12.21
C ALA A 72 20.27 -0.42 13.22
N THR A 73 20.27 0.89 12.98
CA THR A 73 20.81 1.88 13.94
C THR A 73 19.97 3.15 13.97
N LEU A 74 19.78 3.71 15.16
CA LEU A 74 19.03 4.92 15.39
C LEU A 74 19.97 6.06 15.77
N LYS A 75 20.07 7.08 14.92
CA LYS A 75 20.74 8.34 15.26
C LYS A 75 19.69 9.35 15.73
N ARG A 76 19.81 9.75 17.00
CA ARG A 76 19.02 10.85 17.58
C ARG A 76 19.86 12.12 17.54
N THR A 77 19.37 13.17 16.88
CA THR A 77 20.01 14.49 16.90
C THR A 77 19.25 15.42 17.83
N GLY A 78 19.98 16.09 18.73
CA GLY A 78 19.41 17.01 19.71
C GLY A 78 20.40 17.29 20.83
N GLN A 79 19.99 18.15 21.77
CA GLN A 79 20.78 18.45 22.96
C GLN A 79 20.43 17.44 24.07
N PRO A 80 21.40 16.78 24.72
CA PRO A 80 21.13 15.92 25.87
C PRO A 80 20.29 16.65 26.92
N GLY A 81 19.24 16.02 27.44
CA GLY A 81 18.30 16.63 28.40
C GLY A 81 17.17 17.47 27.80
N LYS A 82 17.07 17.59 26.47
CA LYS A 82 15.93 18.18 25.76
C LYS A 82 15.29 17.15 24.82
N LYS A 83 14.05 17.40 24.37
CA LYS A 83 13.40 16.56 23.36
C LYS A 83 14.30 16.43 22.12
N SER A 84 14.50 15.20 21.64
CA SER A 84 15.17 14.91 20.37
C SER A 84 14.55 15.76 19.27
N GLN A 85 15.38 16.48 18.49
CA GLN A 85 14.89 17.30 17.39
C GLN A 85 14.58 16.44 16.15
N ARG A 86 15.29 15.31 15.99
CA ARG A 86 15.10 14.41 14.86
C ARG A 86 15.64 13.02 15.18
N ASN A 87 14.84 12.02 14.81
CA ASN A 87 15.24 10.62 14.81
C ASN A 87 15.55 10.21 13.36
N GLN A 88 16.69 9.55 13.14
CA GLN A 88 17.12 9.04 11.85
C GLN A 88 17.37 7.54 11.99
N PHE A 89 16.63 6.74 11.22
CA PHE A 89 16.70 5.28 11.24
C PHE A 89 17.47 4.81 10.01
N PHE A 90 18.42 3.91 10.20
CA PHE A 90 19.23 3.34 9.12
C PHE A 90 19.26 1.82 9.24
N LEU A 91 19.28 1.12 8.10
CA LEU A 91 19.67 -0.29 8.07
C LEU A 91 21.20 -0.38 8.06
N THR A 92 21.74 -1.40 8.72
CA THR A 92 23.11 -1.83 8.47
C THR A 92 23.17 -2.64 7.17
N GLN A 93 24.37 -2.97 6.71
CA GLN A 93 24.54 -3.87 5.57
C GLN A 93 23.84 -5.23 5.81
N ALA A 94 24.03 -5.81 7.00
CA ALA A 94 23.38 -7.06 7.38
C ALA A 94 21.84 -6.93 7.42
N GLY A 95 21.31 -5.81 7.90
CA GLY A 95 19.87 -5.55 7.87
C GLY A 95 19.32 -5.38 6.45
N ALA A 96 20.07 -4.76 5.55
CA ALA A 96 19.69 -4.64 4.15
C ALA A 96 19.67 -6.00 3.45
N GLU A 97 20.67 -6.85 3.70
CA GLU A 97 20.73 -8.23 3.19
C GLU A 97 19.58 -9.09 3.73
N ALA A 98 19.31 -9.00 5.04
CA ALA A 98 18.16 -9.67 5.65
C ALA A 98 16.83 -9.23 5.03
N ALA A 99 16.66 -7.93 4.74
CA ALA A 99 15.45 -7.44 4.07
C ALA A 99 15.29 -8.00 2.64
N VAL A 100 16.39 -8.24 1.92
CA VAL A 100 16.36 -8.88 0.59
C VAL A 100 15.96 -10.34 0.73
N GLU A 101 16.54 -11.08 1.67
CA GLU A 101 16.20 -12.49 1.93
C GLU A 101 14.72 -12.64 2.33
N LEU A 102 14.24 -11.79 3.23
CA LEU A 102 12.84 -11.76 3.67
C LEU A 102 11.85 -11.49 2.52
N ALA A 103 12.28 -10.78 1.47
CA ALA A 103 11.43 -10.50 0.33
C ALA A 103 11.16 -11.74 -0.54
N GLU A 104 12.06 -12.74 -0.49
CA GLU A 104 11.95 -14.00 -1.22
C GLU A 104 11.19 -15.08 -0.42
N GLU A 105 11.02 -14.89 0.89
CA GLU A 105 10.24 -15.78 1.72
C GLU A 105 8.74 -15.71 1.33
N PRO A 106 8.06 -16.85 1.10
CA PRO A 106 6.69 -16.87 0.59
C PRO A 106 5.66 -16.04 1.36
N VAL A 107 5.76 -15.97 2.68
CA VAL A 107 4.82 -15.26 3.54
C VAL A 107 5.23 -13.78 3.69
N LEU A 108 6.48 -13.53 4.05
CA LEU A 108 7.02 -12.21 4.35
C LEU A 108 7.29 -11.38 3.09
N GLY A 109 7.46 -12.02 1.93
CA GLY A 109 7.49 -11.38 0.62
C GLY A 109 6.21 -10.61 0.30
N TRP A 110 5.11 -10.86 1.01
CA TRP A 110 3.93 -10.00 0.99
C TRP A 110 4.28 -8.55 1.37
N TYR A 111 5.03 -8.32 2.45
CA TYR A 111 5.40 -6.97 2.89
C TYR A 111 6.24 -6.24 1.84
N ALA A 112 7.16 -6.94 1.17
CA ALA A 112 7.96 -6.36 0.08
C ALA A 112 7.07 -5.93 -1.11
N LYS A 113 6.07 -6.74 -1.47
CA LYS A 113 5.07 -6.38 -2.49
C LYS A 113 4.22 -5.18 -2.06
N GLN A 114 3.82 -5.12 -0.79
CA GLN A 114 3.05 -3.99 -0.27
C GLN A 114 3.84 -2.69 -0.25
N VAL A 115 5.11 -2.70 0.18
CA VAL A 115 5.95 -1.50 0.19
C VAL A 115 6.06 -0.90 -1.22
N LYS A 116 6.16 -1.73 -2.26
CA LYS A 116 6.17 -1.27 -3.66
C LYS A 116 4.87 -0.56 -4.04
N ARG A 117 3.71 -1.07 -3.63
CA ARG A 117 2.39 -0.44 -3.86
C ARG A 117 2.25 0.87 -3.09
N VAL A 118 2.68 0.89 -1.83
CA VAL A 118 2.71 2.09 -1.00
C VAL A 118 3.62 3.16 -1.63
N LYS A 119 4.80 2.77 -2.15
CA LYS A 119 5.70 3.71 -2.85
C LYS A 119 5.09 4.23 -4.15
N LEU A 120 4.41 3.38 -4.93
CA LEU A 120 3.68 3.82 -6.13
C LEU A 120 2.67 4.90 -5.79
N VAL A 121 1.84 4.68 -4.76
CA VAL A 121 0.80 5.63 -4.35
C VAL A 121 1.38 6.90 -3.74
N ALA A 122 2.46 6.78 -2.98
CA ALA A 122 3.15 7.92 -2.39
C ALA A 122 3.85 8.80 -3.43
N GLY A 123 4.32 8.22 -4.53
CA GLY A 123 5.12 8.92 -5.52
C GLY A 123 6.30 9.64 -4.87
N ASP A 124 6.48 10.92 -5.20
CA ASP A 124 7.51 11.79 -4.62
C ASP A 124 6.93 12.79 -3.60
N ASP A 125 5.73 12.52 -3.07
CA ASP A 125 5.11 13.38 -2.07
C ASP A 125 5.92 13.39 -0.77
N VAL A 126 6.06 14.58 -0.20
CA VAL A 126 6.67 14.80 1.11
C VAL A 126 5.67 14.52 2.23
N GLY A 127 6.18 14.27 3.44
CA GLY A 127 5.37 13.85 4.59
C GLY A 127 4.14 14.72 4.89
N GLN A 128 4.20 16.03 4.65
CA GLN A 128 3.02 16.90 4.81
C GLN A 128 1.93 16.62 3.77
N ARG A 129 2.29 16.48 2.49
CA ARG A 129 1.34 16.17 1.42
C ARG A 129 0.69 14.80 1.60
N LEU A 130 1.45 13.83 2.08
CA LEU A 130 0.93 12.50 2.43
C LEU A 130 -0.07 12.56 3.59
N LYS A 131 0.15 13.46 4.57
CA LYS A 131 -0.83 13.71 5.64
C LYS A 131 -2.08 14.36 5.08
N ASP A 132 -1.95 15.40 4.26
CA ASP A 132 -3.09 16.11 3.69
C ASP A 132 -4.00 15.15 2.90
N ARG A 133 -3.42 14.20 2.14
CA ARG A 133 -4.16 13.13 1.45
C ARG A 133 -4.90 12.20 2.42
N GLN A 134 -4.30 11.84 3.55
CA GLN A 134 -4.99 11.07 4.60
C GLN A 134 -6.18 11.85 5.18
N TYR A 135 -6.03 13.17 5.39
CA TYR A 135 -7.13 14.02 5.88
C TYR A 135 -8.27 14.23 4.88
N GLN A 136 -8.04 14.02 3.58
CA GLN A 136 -9.11 14.07 2.57
C GLN A 136 -10.08 12.87 2.70
N GLN A 137 -9.69 11.81 3.41
CA GLN A 137 -10.55 10.66 3.66
C GLN A 137 -11.51 10.96 4.81
N ALA A 138 -12.80 11.12 4.51
CA ALA A 138 -13.82 11.51 5.49
C ALA A 138 -13.88 10.60 6.74
N THR A 139 -13.73 9.29 6.56
CA THR A 139 -13.68 8.31 7.66
C THR A 139 -12.49 8.56 8.58
N TYR A 140 -11.32 8.86 8.02
CA TYR A 140 -10.11 9.21 8.77
C TYR A 140 -10.27 10.56 9.49
N ALA A 141 -10.80 11.57 8.80
CA ALA A 141 -11.03 12.90 9.38
C ALA A 141 -12.00 12.87 10.57
N GLY A 142 -13.02 12.01 10.51
CA GLY A 142 -14.07 11.87 11.51
C GLY A 142 -13.79 10.90 12.67
N THR A 143 -12.74 10.07 12.62
CA THR A 143 -12.41 9.11 13.71
C THR A 143 -11.97 9.87 14.96
N GLU A 144 -12.54 9.71 16.15
CA GLU A 144 -12.05 10.45 17.34
C GLU A 144 -10.59 10.10 17.69
N LEU A 145 -9.89 11.03 18.36
CA LEU A 145 -8.51 10.78 18.80
C LEU A 145 -8.48 9.60 19.77
N GLY A 146 -7.56 8.66 19.53
CA GLY A 146 -7.38 7.46 20.34
C GLY A 146 -8.29 6.29 19.97
N LEU A 147 -9.21 6.46 19.01
CA LEU A 147 -10.01 5.37 18.47
C LEU A 147 -9.40 4.78 17.20
N ASP A 148 -9.75 3.53 16.93
CA ASP A 148 -9.33 2.83 15.72
C ASP A 148 -9.99 3.45 14.48
N ILE A 149 -9.18 3.58 13.42
CA ILE A 149 -9.66 4.09 12.14
C ILE A 149 -10.55 3.03 11.51
N ALA A 150 -11.81 3.38 11.24
CA ALA A 150 -12.76 2.45 10.69
C ALA A 150 -12.37 2.03 9.25
N PRO A 151 -12.62 0.77 8.87
CA PRO A 151 -12.38 0.30 7.52
C PRO A 151 -13.33 0.98 6.52
N ILE A 152 -12.84 1.20 5.31
CA ILE A 152 -13.60 1.75 4.17
C ILE A 152 -13.86 0.71 3.08
N ALA A 153 -13.44 -0.54 3.28
CA ALA A 153 -13.56 -1.62 2.29
C ALA A 153 -14.91 -1.68 1.55
N PRO A 154 -16.09 -1.59 2.21
CA PRO A 154 -17.37 -1.63 1.50
C PRO A 154 -17.54 -0.50 0.47
N ARG A 155 -17.09 0.72 0.80
CA ARG A 155 -17.14 1.88 -0.11
C ARG A 155 -16.19 1.68 -1.30
N VAL A 156 -14.99 1.15 -1.05
CA VAL A 156 -13.99 0.90 -2.09
C VAL A 156 -14.48 -0.18 -3.06
N GLN A 157 -15.10 -1.25 -2.55
CA GLN A 157 -15.72 -2.29 -3.37
C GLN A 157 -16.78 -1.72 -4.33
N GLN A 158 -17.63 -0.80 -3.86
CA GLN A 158 -18.62 -0.13 -4.72
C GLN A 158 -17.96 0.70 -5.82
N ARG A 159 -16.93 1.50 -5.48
CA ARG A 159 -16.18 2.30 -6.46
C ARG A 159 -15.52 1.41 -7.52
N LEU A 160 -14.88 0.32 -7.07
CA LEU A 160 -14.21 -0.64 -7.94
C LEU A 160 -15.21 -1.28 -8.93
N ALA A 161 -16.38 -1.70 -8.44
CA ALA A 161 -17.41 -2.30 -9.28
C ALA A 161 -17.94 -1.32 -10.35
N ALA A 162 -18.17 -0.06 -9.97
CA ALA A 162 -18.63 0.98 -10.90
C ALA A 162 -17.59 1.27 -12.00
N LEU A 163 -16.31 1.37 -11.65
CA LEU A 163 -15.23 1.59 -12.61
C LEU A 163 -15.05 0.42 -13.58
N ARG A 164 -15.09 -0.81 -13.08
CA ARG A 164 -15.04 -2.01 -13.93
C ARG A 164 -16.23 -2.12 -14.88
N ALA A 165 -17.42 -1.73 -14.44
CA ALA A 165 -18.62 -1.70 -15.29
C ALA A 165 -18.58 -0.59 -16.36
N SER A 166 -17.81 0.47 -16.11
CA SER A 166 -17.67 1.62 -17.02
C SER A 166 -16.49 1.48 -17.99
N ALA A 167 -15.58 0.55 -17.75
CA ALA A 167 -14.50 0.22 -18.68
C ALA A 167 -15.09 -0.51 -19.90
N PRO A 168 -14.93 0.03 -21.14
CA PRO A 168 -15.43 -0.66 -22.31
C PRO A 168 -14.72 -2.01 -22.43
N ALA A 169 -15.50 -3.09 -22.47
CA ALA A 169 -14.99 -4.42 -22.79
C ALA A 169 -14.22 -4.32 -24.10
N GLN A 170 -12.89 -4.44 -24.05
CA GLN A 170 -12.08 -4.45 -25.25
C GLN A 170 -12.60 -5.58 -26.14
N SER A 171 -13.12 -5.18 -27.29
CA SER A 171 -13.74 -6.05 -28.28
C SER A 171 -12.68 -7.02 -28.76
N ILE A 172 -12.76 -8.26 -28.27
CA ILE A 172 -12.18 -9.43 -28.93
C ILE A 172 -12.75 -9.45 -30.34
N THR A 173 -12.01 -8.86 -31.28
CA THR A 173 -12.30 -8.96 -32.70
C THR A 173 -11.96 -10.40 -33.08
N SER A 174 -12.97 -11.26 -33.09
CA SER A 174 -12.87 -12.55 -33.74
C SER A 174 -12.63 -12.28 -35.22
N VAL A 175 -11.41 -12.50 -35.68
CA VAL A 175 -11.14 -12.66 -37.10
C VAL A 175 -11.84 -13.95 -37.51
N ALA A 176 -13.04 -13.82 -38.04
CA ALA A 176 -13.73 -14.88 -38.74
C ALA A 176 -12.82 -15.29 -39.91
N ALA A 177 -12.23 -16.47 -39.82
CA ALA A 177 -11.56 -17.13 -40.93
C ALA A 177 -12.63 -17.35 -42.01
N GLY A 178 -12.58 -16.51 -43.05
CA GLY A 178 -13.35 -16.69 -44.26
C GLY A 178 -13.02 -18.04 -44.87
N ALA A 179 -14.04 -18.89 -44.98
CA ALA A 179 -14.03 -20.02 -45.87
C ALA A 179 -13.85 -19.49 -47.30
N ASP A 180 -12.70 -19.79 -47.92
CA ASP A 180 -12.56 -19.63 -49.36
C ASP A 180 -12.60 -21.01 -50.00
N SER A 181 -13.79 -21.32 -50.51
CA SER A 181 -14.10 -22.44 -51.35
C SER A 181 -13.79 -22.08 -52.81
N THR A 182 -12.71 -22.63 -53.37
CA THR A 182 -12.50 -22.74 -54.83
C THR A 182 -11.80 -24.08 -55.09
N GLY A 183 -12.54 -25.13 -55.50
CA GLY A 183 -12.56 -25.65 -56.88
C GLY A 183 -11.62 -26.87 -56.98
N GLY A 184 -12.00 -28.09 -57.37
CA GLY A 184 -13.05 -28.51 -58.30
C GLY A 184 -12.43 -28.81 -59.68
N TYR A 185 -12.03 -30.07 -59.91
CA TYR A 185 -11.81 -30.77 -61.19
C TYR A 185 -10.90 -30.17 -62.28
N ALA A 186 -9.74 -30.79 -62.49
CA ALA A 186 -9.35 -31.51 -63.72
C ALA A 186 -8.01 -32.24 -63.51
#